data_AF-C4JP75-F1
#
_entry.id   AF-C4JP75-F1
#
_cell.length_a   1.000
_cell.length_b   1.000
_cell.length_c   1.000
_cell.angle_alpha   90.00
_cell.angle_beta   90.00
_cell.angle_gamma   90.00
#
_symmetry.space_group_name_H-M   'P 1'
#
loop_
_entity.id
_entity.type
_entity.pdbx_description
1 polymer ?
#
loop_
_entity_poly.entity_id
_entity_poly.type
_entity_poly.pdbx_seq_one_letter_code
_entity_poly.pdbx_strand_id
1 'polypeptide(L)'
;MLEKLRELDPVMAERWHPNESRKIRRSLQICLQTGRPVSEIYKEQKMQLRKTLEANTGQAGTGDIVEPSHLRFPTLLFWVYSDKSVLRQRLDNRVNGMIDQGLLSEAQQMFNYLQEKEAKNIHVDRTRGVWVSIGFKELDPYITALSSGQTSPENLQKLKMECVESVKTATKQYSNSQLKWIRGKLWNLLDLVGASDHLYVLDSTDVGDWDNAVRLPGERVTEAFLSGKPRPHPSEVSKIAKELFKLKQQRNQSPSEDLEIRKSCDVCNLPGMTEEQWHIHIKGKRHKNAVKGAEKRAQRERYLARQRECAEGEGLGAQNARAEMPNRLNPSGQVEIRITEHELTIHTEVS
;
A
#
# COMPACT_ATOMS: atom_id res chain seq x y z
N MET A 1 13.22 11.74 10.95
CA MET A 1 12.56 10.50 11.45
C MET A 1 13.16 9.25 10.79
N LEU A 2 13.11 9.11 9.46
CA LEU A 2 13.63 7.90 8.81
C LEU A 2 15.13 7.65 9.07
N GLU A 3 15.96 8.69 9.07
CA GLU A 3 17.39 8.60 9.41
C GLU A 3 17.61 8.05 10.82
N LYS A 4 16.85 8.56 11.81
CA LYS A 4 16.86 8.02 13.18
C LYS A 4 16.39 6.57 13.26
N LEU A 5 15.47 6.15 12.39
CA LEU A 5 15.08 4.75 12.33
C LEU A 5 16.21 3.92 11.73
N ARG A 6 16.98 4.45 10.77
CA ARG A 6 18.13 3.78 10.17
C ARG A 6 19.27 3.57 11.18
N GLU A 7 19.50 4.52 12.08
CA GLU A 7 20.46 4.38 13.18
C GLU A 7 20.07 3.24 14.14
N LEU A 8 18.78 3.09 14.46
CA LEU A 8 18.28 2.14 15.47
C LEU A 8 17.89 0.76 14.90
N ASP A 9 17.40 0.72 13.67
CA ASP A 9 16.90 -0.48 12.99
C ASP A 9 17.01 -0.30 11.45
N PRO A 10 18.19 -0.54 10.86
CA PRO A 10 18.43 -0.34 9.44
C PRO A 10 17.50 -1.20 8.56
N VAL A 11 17.17 -2.41 9.02
CA VAL A 11 16.30 -3.36 8.30
C VAL A 11 14.88 -2.80 8.17
N MET A 12 14.30 -2.25 9.25
CA MET A 12 12.98 -1.62 9.16
C MET A 12 13.02 -0.27 8.42
N ALA A 13 14.12 0.48 8.53
CA ALA A 13 14.28 1.75 7.80
C ALA A 13 14.32 1.53 6.28
N GLU A 14 14.98 0.48 5.82
CA GLU A 14 14.98 0.09 4.42
C GLU A 14 13.60 -0.41 3.98
N ARG A 15 12.84 -1.05 4.89
CA ARG A 15 11.50 -1.58 4.61
C ARG A 15 10.45 -0.50 4.34
N TRP A 16 10.54 0.66 4.97
CA TRP A 16 9.52 1.71 4.86
C TRP A 16 9.88 2.76 3.82
N HIS A 17 8.92 3.15 2.98
CA HIS A 17 9.10 4.30 2.10
C HIS A 17 9.10 5.60 2.92
N PRO A 18 9.92 6.63 2.60
CA PRO A 18 10.00 7.87 3.39
C PRO A 18 8.66 8.56 3.66
N ASN A 19 7.74 8.48 2.70
CA ASN A 19 6.39 9.06 2.82
C ASN A 19 5.47 8.29 3.80
N GLU A 20 5.84 7.09 4.27
CA GLU A 20 5.05 6.32 5.25
C GLU A 20 5.33 6.79 6.70
N SER A 21 5.19 8.09 6.93
CA SER A 21 5.55 8.77 8.19
C SER A 21 4.93 8.12 9.43
N ARG A 22 3.68 7.63 9.35
CA ARG A 22 2.98 6.94 10.45
C ARG A 22 3.66 5.62 10.84
N LYS A 23 4.09 4.82 9.86
CA LYS A 23 4.76 3.53 10.12
C LYS A 23 6.18 3.72 10.62
N ILE A 24 6.90 4.72 10.07
CA ILE A 24 8.22 5.12 10.54
C ILE A 24 8.15 5.59 11.99
N ARG A 25 7.21 6.50 12.30
CA ARG A 25 6.98 6.99 13.67
C ARG A 25 6.65 5.84 14.63
N ARG A 26 5.78 4.91 14.23
CA ARG A 26 5.44 3.76 15.07
C ARG A 26 6.63 2.84 15.31
N SER A 27 7.45 2.59 14.29
CA SER A 27 8.63 1.73 14.41
C SER A 27 9.65 2.37 15.36
N LEU A 28 9.93 3.66 15.20
CA LEU A 28 10.75 4.45 16.12
C LEU A 28 10.22 4.40 17.55
N GLN A 29 8.91 4.60 17.72
CA GLN A 29 8.29 4.56 19.04
C GLN A 29 8.53 3.22 19.72
N ILE A 30 8.39 2.10 19.01
CA ILE A 30 8.64 0.77 19.57
C ILE A 30 10.12 0.65 19.95
N CYS A 31 11.06 1.00 19.06
CA CYS A 31 12.49 0.94 19.37
C CYS A 31 12.86 1.73 20.64
N LEU A 32 12.31 2.95 20.79
CA LEU A 32 12.57 3.80 21.95
C LEU A 32 11.90 3.29 23.23
N GLN A 33 10.73 2.65 23.13
CA GLN A 33 10.00 2.13 24.29
C GLN A 33 10.54 0.80 24.79
N THR A 34 10.95 -0.10 23.88
CA THR A 34 11.43 -1.43 24.22
C THR A 34 12.95 -1.51 24.34
N GLY A 35 13.68 -0.52 23.81
CA GLY A 35 15.14 -0.55 23.66
C GLY A 35 15.63 -1.58 22.63
N ARG A 36 14.73 -2.25 21.91
CA ARG A 36 15.05 -3.32 20.96
C ARG A 36 14.64 -2.96 19.53
N PRO A 37 15.41 -3.34 18.50
CA PRO A 37 15.00 -3.18 17.10
C PRO A 37 13.66 -3.88 16.82
N VAL A 38 12.80 -3.23 16.03
CA VAL A 38 11.48 -3.76 15.65
C VAL A 38 11.63 -5.00 14.76
N SER A 39 12.64 -5.02 13.90
CA SER A 39 12.97 -6.16 13.05
C SER A 39 13.24 -7.43 13.85
N GLU A 40 13.93 -7.33 14.99
CA GLU A 40 14.18 -8.47 15.88
C GLU A 40 12.90 -8.97 16.53
N ILE A 41 12.06 -8.08 17.05
CA ILE A 41 10.79 -8.44 17.68
C ILE A 41 9.89 -9.20 16.69
N TYR A 42 9.82 -8.74 15.44
CA TYR A 42 9.04 -9.44 14.40
C TYR A 42 9.66 -10.77 13.98
N LYS A 43 11.00 -10.89 13.93
CA LYS A 43 11.68 -12.16 13.67
C LYS A 43 11.38 -13.17 14.78
N GLU A 44 11.43 -12.73 16.05
CA GLU A 44 11.13 -13.56 17.21
C GLU A 44 9.68 -14.07 17.20
N GLN A 45 8.70 -13.19 16.96
CA GLN A 45 7.30 -13.57 16.81
C GLN A 45 7.09 -14.58 15.67
N LYS A 46 7.76 -14.38 14.52
CA LYS A 46 7.67 -15.31 13.38
C LYS A 46 8.32 -16.67 13.71
N MET A 47 9.43 -16.68 14.43
CA MET A 47 10.10 -17.92 14.86
C MET A 47 9.25 -18.68 15.88
N GLN A 48 8.66 -18.00 16.86
CA GLN A 48 7.72 -18.60 17.82
C GLN A 48 6.53 -19.22 17.10
N LEU A 49 5.98 -18.53 16.10
CA LEU A 49 4.91 -19.05 15.26
C LEU A 49 5.36 -20.32 14.50
N ARG A 50 6.54 -20.32 13.88
CA ARG A 50 7.09 -21.50 13.20
C ARG A 50 7.33 -22.70 14.12
N LYS A 51 7.93 -22.45 15.29
CA LYS A 51 8.17 -23.50 16.29
C LYS A 51 6.87 -24.14 16.79
N THR A 52 5.83 -23.33 17.02
CA THR A 52 4.52 -23.85 17.41
C THR A 52 3.88 -24.67 16.28
N LEU A 53 4.04 -24.26 15.02
CA LEU A 53 3.60 -25.04 13.85
C LEU A 53 4.32 -26.39 13.75
N GLU A 54 5.64 -26.42 13.90
CA GLU A 54 6.48 -27.63 13.78
C GLU A 54 6.24 -28.65 14.91
N ALA A 55 5.95 -28.19 16.12
CA ALA A 55 5.72 -29.07 17.27
C ALA A 55 4.46 -29.94 17.14
N ASN A 56 3.44 -29.47 16.41
CA ASN A 56 2.16 -30.17 16.28
C ASN A 56 2.09 -31.11 15.06
N THR A 57 2.94 -30.92 14.05
CA THR A 57 3.04 -31.84 12.89
C THR A 57 3.64 -33.22 13.26
N GLY A 58 4.30 -33.35 14.41
CA GLY A 58 4.88 -34.60 14.92
C GLY A 58 3.91 -35.52 15.70
N GLN A 59 2.69 -35.08 16.01
CA GLN A 59 1.69 -35.84 16.80
C GLN A 59 0.46 -36.28 15.99
N ALA A 60 0.62 -36.55 14.70
CA ALA A 60 -0.44 -37.09 13.83
C ALA A 60 -0.71 -38.60 14.03
N GLY A 61 -0.68 -39.09 15.28
CA GLY A 61 -0.69 -40.53 15.60
C GLY A 61 -1.80 -41.02 16.54
N THR A 62 -2.61 -40.16 17.15
CA THR A 62 -3.65 -40.60 18.11
C THR A 62 -4.92 -39.77 17.99
N GLY A 63 -5.88 -40.26 17.20
CA GLY A 63 -7.33 -40.35 17.48
C GLY A 63 -8.19 -39.14 17.88
N ASP A 64 -7.65 -38.01 18.34
CA ASP A 64 -8.43 -36.87 18.81
C ASP A 64 -8.31 -35.69 17.83
N ILE A 65 -9.45 -35.29 17.27
CA ILE A 65 -9.62 -34.24 16.27
C ILE A 65 -9.48 -32.88 16.95
N VAL A 66 -8.26 -32.42 17.19
CA VAL A 66 -7.98 -31.02 17.53
C VAL A 66 -7.30 -30.39 16.32
N GLU A 67 -8.07 -29.66 15.52
CA GLU A 67 -7.57 -28.96 14.33
C GLU A 67 -6.39 -28.03 14.72
N PRO A 68 -5.21 -28.15 14.07
CA PRO A 68 -4.03 -27.36 14.42
C PRO A 68 -4.12 -25.94 13.81
N SER A 69 -5.15 -25.18 14.19
CA SER A 69 -5.23 -23.76 13.83
C SER A 69 -4.62 -22.93 14.96
N HIS A 70 -3.51 -22.24 14.69
CA HIS A 70 -2.80 -21.40 15.67
C HIS A 70 -3.48 -20.05 15.97
N LEU A 71 -4.78 -19.97 15.68
CA LEU A 71 -5.61 -18.85 16.07
C LEU A 71 -5.82 -18.90 17.58
N ARG A 72 -5.94 -17.73 18.22
CA ARG A 72 -6.12 -17.64 19.68
C ARG A 72 -7.34 -18.43 20.18
N PHE A 73 -8.36 -18.57 19.33
CA PHE A 73 -9.61 -19.27 19.60
C PHE A 73 -9.99 -20.12 18.38
N PRO A 74 -10.80 -21.18 18.54
CA PRO A 74 -11.43 -21.85 17.41
C PRO A 74 -12.28 -20.81 16.68
N THR A 75 -11.83 -20.43 15.49
CA THR A 75 -12.39 -19.29 14.75
C THR A 75 -12.84 -19.76 13.38
N LEU A 76 -14.05 -19.37 13.03
CA LEU A 76 -14.65 -19.55 11.71
C LEU A 76 -14.76 -18.18 11.02
N LEU A 77 -14.24 -18.07 9.80
CA LEU A 77 -14.21 -16.82 9.05
C LEU A 77 -15.10 -16.91 7.81
N PHE A 78 -16.09 -16.03 7.74
CA PHE A 78 -16.91 -15.86 6.55
C PHE A 78 -16.51 -14.60 5.80
N TRP A 79 -16.13 -14.77 4.54
CA TRP A 79 -15.91 -13.68 3.60
C TRP A 79 -17.10 -13.59 2.65
N VAL A 80 -17.97 -12.62 2.92
CA VAL A 80 -19.07 -12.25 2.02
C VAL A 80 -18.49 -11.52 0.82
N TYR A 81 -18.38 -12.23 -0.29
CA TYR A 81 -17.84 -11.74 -1.55
C TYR A 81 -18.97 -11.26 -2.47
N SER A 82 -18.67 -10.32 -3.35
CA SER A 82 -19.55 -9.88 -4.43
C SER A 82 -18.67 -9.51 -5.62
N ASP A 83 -19.18 -9.74 -6.84
CA ASP A 83 -18.51 -9.25 -8.03
C ASP A 83 -18.27 -7.73 -7.97
N LYS A 84 -17.15 -7.29 -8.54
CA LYS A 84 -16.68 -5.91 -8.46
C LYS A 84 -17.61 -4.94 -9.17
N SER A 85 -18.20 -5.33 -10.30
CA SER A 85 -19.09 -4.45 -11.08
C SER A 85 -20.40 -4.21 -10.34
N VAL A 86 -21.02 -5.30 -9.88
CA VAL A 86 -22.27 -5.29 -9.10
C VAL A 86 -22.09 -4.55 -7.78
N LEU A 87 -21.00 -4.84 -7.05
CA LEU A 87 -20.71 -4.17 -5.78
C LEU A 87 -20.55 -2.65 -5.97
N ARG A 88 -19.89 -2.20 -7.04
CA ARG A 88 -19.73 -0.76 -7.32
C ARG A 88 -21.06 -0.06 -7.52
N GLN A 89 -21.97 -0.68 -8.29
CA GLN A 89 -23.31 -0.13 -8.51
C GLN A 89 -24.12 -0.08 -7.20
N ARG A 90 -24.05 -1.14 -6.38
CA ARG A 90 -24.70 -1.15 -5.06
C ARG A 90 -24.16 -0.08 -4.12
N LEU A 91 -22.84 0.15 -4.12
CA LEU A 91 -22.22 1.20 -3.31
C LEU A 91 -22.68 2.59 -3.76
N ASP A 92 -22.83 2.83 -5.06
CA ASP A 92 -23.38 4.10 -5.57
C ASP A 92 -24.82 4.32 -5.13
N ASN A 93 -25.67 3.30 -5.30
CA ASN A 93 -27.07 3.34 -4.89
C ASN A 93 -27.19 3.54 -3.38
N ARG A 94 -26.33 2.89 -2.59
CA ARG A 94 -26.27 3.07 -1.13
C ARG A 94 -25.92 4.51 -0.76
N VAL A 95 -24.94 5.13 -1.41
CA VAL A 95 -24.59 6.54 -1.12
C VAL A 95 -25.74 7.47 -1.48
N ASN A 96 -26.43 7.24 -2.59
CA ASN A 96 -27.63 8.01 -2.94
C ASN A 96 -28.70 7.85 -1.83
N GLY A 97 -28.99 6.63 -1.41
CA GLY A 97 -29.93 6.37 -0.31
C GLY A 97 -29.49 6.97 1.02
N MET A 98 -28.19 7.04 1.32
CA MET A 98 -27.66 7.72 2.51
C MET A 98 -27.93 9.23 2.48
N ILE A 99 -27.86 9.85 1.30
CA ILE A 99 -28.18 11.28 1.15
C ILE A 99 -29.67 11.51 1.40
N ASP A 100 -30.53 10.66 0.84
CA ASP A 100 -31.97 10.71 1.05
C ASP A 100 -32.35 10.49 2.52
N GLN A 101 -31.57 9.67 3.24
CA GLN A 101 -31.71 9.41 4.68
C GLN A 101 -31.12 10.51 5.58
N GLY A 102 -30.52 11.56 5.02
CA GLY A 102 -30.05 12.71 5.81
C GLY A 102 -28.56 12.75 6.14
N LEU A 103 -27.70 12.09 5.34
CA LEU A 103 -26.23 12.18 5.50
C LEU A 103 -25.71 13.62 5.57
N LEU A 104 -26.32 14.54 4.82
CA LEU A 104 -25.96 15.96 4.84
C LEU A 104 -26.26 16.61 6.19
N SER A 105 -27.38 16.23 6.82
CA SER A 105 -27.77 16.71 8.14
C SER A 105 -26.80 16.23 9.22
N GLU A 106 -26.38 14.95 9.17
CA GLU A 106 -25.36 14.41 10.08
C GLU A 106 -24.02 15.13 9.91
N ALA A 107 -23.58 15.35 8.66
CA ALA A 107 -22.34 16.04 8.38
C ALA A 107 -22.39 17.52 8.85
N GLN A 108 -23.54 18.18 8.72
CA GLN A 108 -23.74 19.53 9.27
C GLN A 108 -23.64 19.55 10.80
N GLN A 109 -24.19 18.54 11.51
CA GLN A 109 -24.05 18.43 12.97
C GLN A 109 -22.57 18.30 13.38
N MET A 110 -21.81 17.48 12.65
CA MET A 110 -20.37 17.34 12.88
C MET A 110 -19.62 18.66 12.65
N PHE A 111 -20.00 19.42 11.63
CA PHE A 111 -19.41 20.74 11.37
C PHE A 111 -19.74 21.74 12.48
N ASN A 112 -20.99 21.80 12.93
CA ASN A 112 -21.41 22.67 14.03
C ASN A 112 -20.62 22.36 15.31
N TYR A 113 -20.40 21.08 15.61
CA TYR A 113 -19.56 20.67 16.73
C TYR A 113 -18.12 21.20 16.61
N LEU A 114 -17.53 21.21 15.42
CA LEU A 114 -16.19 21.77 15.21
C LEU A 114 -16.19 23.29 15.48
N GLN A 115 -17.19 24.01 14.95
CA GLN A 115 -17.32 25.45 15.17
C GLN A 115 -17.46 25.79 16.67
N GLU A 116 -18.26 25.01 17.42
CA GLU A 116 -18.42 25.19 18.86
C GLU A 116 -17.11 24.95 19.65
N LYS A 117 -16.29 23.99 19.20
CA LYS A 117 -14.99 23.71 19.84
C LYS A 117 -13.97 24.79 19.50
N GLU A 118 -13.96 25.26 18.26
CA GLU A 118 -13.09 26.35 17.83
C GLU A 118 -13.44 27.66 18.54
N ALA A 119 -14.73 27.97 18.74
CA ALA A 119 -15.18 29.10 19.55
C ALA A 119 -14.70 29.03 21.01
N LYS A 120 -14.44 27.83 21.52
CA LYS A 120 -13.85 27.58 22.85
C LYS A 120 -12.32 27.49 22.82
N ASN A 121 -11.67 27.82 21.70
CA ASN A 121 -10.23 27.66 21.45
C ASN A 121 -9.71 26.22 21.66
N ILE A 122 -10.56 25.21 21.46
CA ILE A 122 -10.18 23.80 21.52
C ILE A 122 -9.90 23.31 20.11
N HIS A 123 -8.63 23.09 19.78
CA HIS A 123 -8.25 22.54 18.48
C HIS A 123 -8.54 21.03 18.40
N VAL A 124 -9.32 20.62 17.40
CA VAL A 124 -9.67 19.22 17.16
C VAL A 124 -8.82 18.66 16.02
N ASP A 125 -8.03 17.61 16.30
CA ASP A 125 -7.22 16.91 15.29
C ASP A 125 -8.10 16.10 14.34
N ARG A 126 -8.30 16.62 13.13
CA ARG A 126 -9.09 15.99 12.06
C ARG A 126 -8.40 14.79 11.40
N THR A 127 -7.15 14.47 11.75
CA THR A 127 -6.40 13.36 11.16
C THR A 127 -6.63 12.01 11.87
N ARG A 128 -7.48 12.00 12.90
CA ARG A 128 -7.73 10.88 13.81
C ARG A 128 -9.20 10.72 14.16
N GLY A 129 -9.56 9.54 14.67
CA GLY A 129 -10.90 9.25 15.19
C GLY A 129 -11.99 9.31 14.13
N VAL A 130 -13.16 9.81 14.52
CA VAL A 130 -14.35 9.91 13.65
C VAL A 130 -14.11 10.80 12.43
N TRP A 131 -13.19 11.78 12.50
CA TRP A 131 -12.93 12.74 11.44
C TRP A 131 -12.28 12.16 10.17
N VAL A 132 -11.80 10.91 10.25
CA VAL A 132 -11.20 10.19 9.10
C VAL A 132 -12.25 9.31 8.40
N SER A 133 -13.48 9.25 8.90
CA SER A 133 -14.55 8.49 8.26
C SER A 133 -14.88 9.04 6.87
N ILE A 134 -15.21 8.14 5.94
CA ILE A 134 -15.72 8.51 4.61
C ILE A 134 -17.12 9.11 4.77
N GLY A 135 -17.34 10.28 4.19
CA GLY A 135 -18.59 11.04 4.30
C GLY A 135 -18.29 12.48 4.68
N PHE A 136 -17.97 12.72 5.97
CA PHE A 136 -17.76 14.07 6.48
C PHE A 136 -16.63 14.82 5.76
N LYS A 137 -15.45 14.20 5.61
CA LYS A 137 -14.29 14.85 4.99
C LYS A 137 -14.57 15.29 3.56
N GLU A 138 -15.30 14.47 2.81
CA GLU A 138 -15.66 14.74 1.43
C GLU A 138 -16.75 15.81 1.31
N LEU A 139 -17.66 15.90 2.29
CA LEU A 139 -18.75 16.89 2.35
C LEU A 139 -18.34 18.23 2.99
N ASP A 140 -17.21 18.28 3.69
CA ASP A 140 -16.67 19.46 4.37
C ASP A 140 -16.61 20.72 3.49
N PRO A 141 -16.16 20.68 2.21
CA PRO A 141 -16.14 21.86 1.36
C PRO A 141 -17.54 22.43 1.11
N TYR A 142 -18.52 21.56 0.87
CA TYR A 142 -19.92 21.95 0.65
C TYR A 142 -20.52 22.59 1.90
N ILE A 143 -20.30 22.00 3.07
CA ILE A 143 -20.85 22.51 4.34
C ILE A 143 -20.20 23.84 4.73
N THR A 144 -18.89 23.97 4.53
CA THR A 144 -18.19 25.23 4.76
C THR A 144 -18.75 26.34 3.87
N ALA A 145 -18.95 26.07 2.57
CA ALA A 145 -19.54 27.02 1.63
C ALA A 145 -21.00 27.36 1.96
N LEU A 146 -21.76 26.41 2.48
CA LEU A 146 -23.13 26.63 2.96
C LEU A 146 -23.14 27.59 4.17
N SER A 147 -22.20 27.41 5.11
CA SER A 147 -22.12 28.24 6.32
C SER A 147 -21.59 29.66 6.05
N SER A 148 -20.72 29.84 5.05
CA SER A 148 -20.11 31.13 4.74
C SER A 148 -21.04 32.06 3.96
N GLY A 149 -22.09 31.52 3.30
CA GLY A 149 -23.10 32.30 2.58
C GLY A 149 -22.59 33.06 1.35
N GLN A 150 -21.33 32.88 0.95
CA GLN A 150 -20.65 33.65 -0.11
C GLN A 150 -20.77 33.04 -1.52
N THR A 151 -21.53 31.96 -1.68
CA THR A 151 -21.55 31.18 -2.92
C THR A 151 -22.91 31.28 -3.62
N SER A 152 -22.93 31.45 -4.94
CA SER A 152 -24.18 31.44 -5.71
C SER A 152 -24.90 30.09 -5.59
N PRO A 153 -26.24 30.05 -5.67
CA PRO A 153 -27.01 28.80 -5.55
C PRO A 153 -26.58 27.71 -6.53
N GLU A 154 -26.24 28.10 -7.76
CA GLU A 154 -25.76 27.18 -8.82
C GLU A 154 -24.41 26.55 -8.47
N ASN A 155 -23.46 27.36 -7.97
CA ASN A 155 -22.14 26.88 -7.56
C ASN A 155 -22.25 25.97 -6.33
N LEU A 156 -23.16 26.27 -5.41
CA LEU A 156 -23.41 25.45 -4.22
C LEU A 156 -23.98 24.07 -4.60
N GLN A 157 -24.90 24.02 -5.56
CA GLN A 157 -25.43 22.76 -6.09
C GLN A 157 -24.36 21.95 -6.81
N LYS A 158 -23.50 22.60 -7.59
CA LYS A 158 -22.36 21.94 -8.24
C LYS A 158 -21.41 21.34 -7.21
N LEU A 159 -21.05 22.09 -6.19
CA LEU A 159 -20.16 21.64 -5.11
C LEU A 159 -20.77 20.46 -4.35
N LYS A 160 -22.09 20.49 -4.09
CA LYS A 160 -22.82 19.36 -3.51
C LYS A 160 -22.64 18.09 -4.34
N MET A 161 -22.83 18.16 -5.66
CA MET A 161 -22.67 17.01 -6.55
C MET A 161 -21.23 16.49 -6.55
N GLU A 162 -20.24 17.38 -6.61
CA GLU A 162 -18.82 17.02 -6.56
C GLU A 162 -18.44 16.30 -5.25
N CYS A 163 -18.92 16.82 -4.11
CA CYS A 163 -18.70 16.20 -2.81
C CYS A 163 -19.35 14.80 -2.74
N VAL A 164 -20.57 14.63 -3.27
CA VAL A 164 -21.25 13.33 -3.33
C VAL A 164 -20.49 12.32 -4.20
N GLU A 165 -20.00 12.73 -5.36
CA GLU A 165 -19.18 11.86 -6.22
C GLU A 165 -17.84 11.52 -5.56
N SER A 166 -17.29 12.42 -4.75
CA SER A 166 -16.11 12.15 -3.92
C SER A 166 -16.40 11.06 -2.88
N VAL A 167 -17.55 11.13 -2.19
CA VAL A 167 -17.99 10.08 -1.24
C VAL A 167 -18.13 8.73 -1.93
N LYS A 168 -18.77 8.67 -3.10
CA LYS A 168 -18.88 7.43 -3.91
C LYS A 168 -17.51 6.89 -4.28
N THR A 169 -16.62 7.75 -4.74
CA THR A 169 -15.26 7.39 -5.13
C THR A 169 -14.47 6.84 -3.95
N ALA A 170 -14.49 7.53 -2.81
CA ALA A 170 -13.82 7.09 -1.58
C ALA A 170 -14.35 5.73 -1.11
N THR A 171 -15.67 5.53 -1.16
CA THR A 171 -16.31 4.26 -0.79
C THR A 171 -15.86 3.11 -1.69
N LYS A 172 -15.77 3.33 -3.01
CA LYS A 172 -15.24 2.35 -3.98
C LYS A 172 -13.75 2.08 -3.74
N GLN A 173 -12.94 3.09 -3.42
CA GLN A 173 -11.52 2.90 -3.13
C GLN A 173 -11.32 2.09 -1.85
N TYR A 174 -12.17 2.32 -0.85
CA TYR A 174 -12.16 1.59 0.41
C TYR A 174 -12.50 0.11 0.19
N SER A 175 -13.57 -0.20 -0.56
CA SER A 175 -13.91 -1.60 -0.86
C SER A 175 -12.79 -2.33 -1.63
N ASN A 176 -12.14 -1.67 -2.59
CA ASN A 176 -10.96 -2.23 -3.26
C ASN A 176 -9.79 -2.45 -2.28
N SER A 177 -9.59 -1.56 -1.32
CA SER A 177 -8.54 -1.69 -0.30
C SER A 177 -8.83 -2.85 0.65
N GLN A 178 -10.09 -3.05 1.05
CA GLN A 178 -10.53 -4.21 1.83
C GLN A 178 -10.23 -5.51 1.08
N LEU A 179 -10.61 -5.61 -0.20
CA LEU A 179 -10.33 -6.80 -1.01
C LEU A 179 -8.82 -7.08 -1.14
N LYS A 180 -8.00 -6.04 -1.35
CA LYS A 180 -6.54 -6.16 -1.35
C LYS A 180 -6.00 -6.66 -0.02
N TRP A 181 -6.55 -6.18 1.09
CA TRP A 181 -6.14 -6.59 2.43
C TRP A 181 -6.53 -8.04 2.73
N ILE A 182 -7.76 -8.43 2.41
CA ILE A 182 -8.24 -9.81 2.59
C ILE A 182 -7.35 -10.77 1.78
N ARG A 183 -7.18 -10.51 0.48
CA ARG A 183 -6.41 -11.40 -0.41
C ARG A 183 -4.91 -11.39 -0.12
N GLY A 184 -4.32 -10.22 0.05
CA GLY A 184 -2.87 -10.05 0.14
C GLY A 184 -2.30 -10.15 1.55
N LYS A 185 -3.12 -9.98 2.59
CA LYS A 185 -2.66 -10.02 3.99
C LYS A 185 -3.37 -11.09 4.80
N LEU A 186 -4.69 -10.99 4.98
CA LEU A 186 -5.42 -11.93 5.83
C LEU A 186 -5.24 -13.37 5.35
N TRP A 187 -5.50 -13.62 4.08
CA TRP A 187 -5.46 -14.97 3.55
C TRP A 187 -4.04 -15.55 3.49
N ASN A 188 -3.02 -14.72 3.28
CA ASN A 188 -1.61 -15.16 3.35
C ASN A 188 -1.17 -15.46 4.79
N LEU A 189 -1.69 -14.72 5.76
CA LEU A 189 -1.48 -15.03 7.18
C LEU A 189 -2.16 -16.34 7.57
N LEU A 190 -3.36 -16.61 7.05
CA LEU A 190 -4.06 -17.89 7.28
C LEU A 190 -3.30 -19.08 6.68
N ASP A 191 -2.75 -18.96 5.47
CA ASP A 191 -1.89 -19.99 4.88
C ASP A 191 -0.65 -20.24 5.75
N LEU A 192 -0.01 -19.17 6.22
CA LEU A 192 1.20 -19.29 7.04
C LEU A 192 0.94 -20.08 8.33
N VAL A 193 -0.27 -20.01 8.88
CA VAL A 193 -0.66 -20.71 10.11
C VAL A 193 -1.44 -22.00 9.88
N GLY A 194 -1.55 -22.47 8.63
CA GLY A 194 -2.30 -23.68 8.28
C GLY A 194 -3.81 -23.58 8.49
N ALA A 195 -4.37 -22.36 8.62
CA ALA A 195 -5.79 -22.13 8.90
C ALA A 195 -6.56 -21.62 7.66
N SER A 196 -6.08 -21.91 6.45
CA SER A 196 -6.75 -21.54 5.20
C SER A 196 -8.14 -22.16 5.08
N ASP A 197 -8.31 -23.33 5.71
CA ASP A 197 -9.55 -24.10 5.70
C ASP A 197 -10.64 -23.50 6.62
N HIS A 198 -10.31 -22.40 7.32
CA HIS A 198 -11.22 -21.68 8.18
C HIS A 198 -11.87 -20.47 7.47
N LEU A 199 -11.42 -20.13 6.25
CA LEU A 199 -11.93 -19.01 5.48
C LEU A 199 -12.91 -19.48 4.39
N TYR A 200 -14.19 -19.26 4.64
CA TYR A 200 -15.28 -19.62 3.74
C TYR A 200 -15.73 -18.41 2.93
N VAL A 201 -15.73 -18.54 1.60
CA VAL A 201 -16.23 -17.48 0.71
C VAL A 201 -17.68 -17.74 0.38
N LEU A 202 -18.53 -16.76 0.70
CA LEU A 202 -19.97 -16.78 0.42
C LEU A 202 -20.28 -15.75 -0.66
N ASP A 203 -20.97 -16.15 -1.71
CA ASP A 203 -21.27 -15.28 -2.84
C ASP A 203 -22.57 -14.52 -2.64
N SER A 204 -22.47 -13.19 -2.56
CA SER A 204 -23.60 -12.25 -2.41
C SER A 204 -23.84 -11.41 -3.67
N THR A 205 -23.31 -11.84 -4.83
CA THR A 205 -23.41 -11.11 -6.11
C THR A 205 -24.85 -10.97 -6.60
N ASP A 206 -25.73 -11.90 -6.25
CA ASP A 206 -27.17 -11.73 -6.41
C ASP A 206 -27.82 -11.58 -5.02
N VAL A 207 -28.65 -10.55 -4.85
CA VAL A 207 -29.41 -10.35 -3.60
C VAL A 207 -30.63 -11.26 -3.57
N GLY A 208 -31.20 -11.60 -4.74
CA GLY A 208 -32.37 -12.47 -4.83
C GLY A 208 -32.08 -13.90 -4.41
N ASP A 209 -30.84 -14.36 -4.59
CA ASP A 209 -30.39 -15.71 -4.21
C ASP A 209 -29.62 -15.75 -2.87
N TRP A 210 -29.74 -14.70 -2.05
CA TRP A 210 -29.02 -14.60 -0.78
C TRP A 210 -29.22 -15.82 0.12
N ASP A 211 -30.45 -16.34 0.18
CA ASP A 211 -30.77 -17.48 1.03
C ASP A 211 -29.99 -18.74 0.64
N ASN A 212 -29.91 -19.06 -0.64
CA ASN A 212 -29.21 -20.27 -1.10
C ASN A 212 -27.70 -20.08 -1.22
N ALA A 213 -27.24 -18.87 -1.60
CA ALA A 213 -25.84 -18.61 -1.88
C ALA A 213 -25.03 -18.20 -0.63
N VAL A 214 -25.68 -17.61 0.38
CA VAL A 214 -25.02 -17.08 1.59
C VAL A 214 -25.56 -17.70 2.86
N ARG A 215 -26.88 -17.60 3.10
CA ARG A 215 -27.49 -17.99 4.39
C ARG A 215 -27.36 -19.50 4.64
N LEU A 216 -27.90 -20.34 3.77
CA LEU A 216 -27.90 -21.80 3.95
C LEU A 216 -26.48 -22.39 4.00
N PRO A 217 -25.52 -22.00 3.13
CA PRO A 217 -24.15 -22.50 3.22
C PRO A 217 -23.45 -22.02 4.50
N GLY A 218 -23.67 -20.77 4.91
CA GLY A 218 -23.12 -20.21 6.15
C GLY A 218 -23.65 -20.91 7.40
N GLU A 219 -24.96 -21.14 7.47
CA GLU A 219 -25.62 -21.89 8.55
C GLU A 219 -25.08 -23.32 8.63
N ARG A 220 -25.01 -24.03 7.51
CA ARG A 220 -24.49 -25.41 7.45
C ARG A 220 -23.05 -25.53 7.97
N VAL A 221 -22.17 -24.60 7.57
CA VAL A 221 -20.78 -24.59 8.04
C VAL A 221 -20.71 -24.21 9.51
N THR A 222 -21.53 -23.26 9.96
CA THR A 222 -21.61 -22.84 11.37
C THR A 222 -22.09 -23.98 12.26
N GLU A 223 -23.13 -24.72 11.85
CA GLU A 223 -23.65 -25.87 12.58
C GLU A 223 -22.59 -26.97 12.69
N ALA A 224 -21.89 -27.29 11.59
CA ALA A 224 -20.79 -28.25 11.61
C ALA A 224 -19.67 -27.83 12.55
N PHE A 225 -19.31 -26.54 12.54
CA PHE A 225 -18.29 -25.96 13.43
C PHE A 225 -18.68 -26.02 14.90
N LEU A 226 -19.92 -25.64 15.25
CA LEU A 226 -20.40 -25.65 16.63
C LEU A 226 -20.60 -27.08 17.17
N SER A 227 -20.94 -28.03 16.30
CA SER A 227 -21.15 -29.43 16.67
C SER A 227 -19.88 -30.28 16.64
N GLY A 228 -18.73 -29.71 16.25
CA GLY A 228 -17.46 -30.45 16.12
C GLY A 228 -17.46 -31.49 15.01
N LYS A 229 -18.38 -31.40 14.05
CA LYS A 229 -18.46 -32.32 12.90
C LYS A 229 -17.45 -31.92 11.81
N PRO A 230 -16.98 -32.88 10.98
CA PRO A 230 -16.14 -32.56 9.84
C PRO A 230 -16.84 -31.56 8.92
N ARG A 231 -16.12 -30.49 8.56
CA ARG A 231 -16.62 -29.39 7.74
C ARG A 231 -16.31 -29.65 6.26
N PRO A 232 -17.17 -29.19 5.33
CA PRO A 232 -16.83 -29.21 3.91
C PRO A 232 -15.61 -28.31 3.67
N HIS A 233 -14.73 -28.69 2.76
CA HIS A 233 -13.56 -27.88 2.45
C HIS A 233 -14.01 -26.52 1.84
N PRO A 234 -13.39 -25.37 2.18
CA PRO A 234 -13.91 -24.07 1.73
C PRO A 234 -14.02 -23.86 0.22
N SER A 235 -13.20 -24.56 -0.57
CA SER A 235 -13.29 -24.53 -2.04
C SER A 235 -14.53 -25.21 -2.61
N GLU A 236 -15.22 -26.04 -1.81
CA GLU A 236 -16.39 -26.83 -2.23
C GLU A 236 -17.71 -26.12 -1.93
N VAL A 237 -17.68 -25.07 -1.10
CA VAL A 237 -18.89 -24.37 -0.65
C VAL A 237 -19.55 -23.58 -1.78
N SER A 238 -18.77 -23.05 -2.72
CA SER A 238 -19.29 -22.32 -3.88
C SER A 238 -18.34 -22.42 -5.08
N LYS A 239 -18.89 -22.29 -6.28
CA LYS A 239 -18.11 -22.20 -7.54
C LYS A 239 -17.10 -21.06 -7.49
N ILE A 240 -17.50 -19.91 -6.96
CA ILE A 240 -16.62 -18.74 -6.81
C ILE A 240 -15.51 -19.01 -5.79
N ALA A 241 -15.82 -19.71 -4.69
CA ALA A 241 -14.80 -20.12 -3.74
C ALA A 241 -13.74 -20.98 -4.46
N LYS A 242 -14.17 -21.98 -5.23
CA LYS A 242 -13.26 -22.82 -6.03
C LYS A 242 -12.36 -22.00 -6.96
N GLU A 243 -12.91 -21.01 -7.66
CA GLU A 243 -12.13 -20.15 -8.55
C GLU A 243 -11.14 -19.25 -7.81
N LEU A 244 -11.54 -18.64 -6.69
CA LEU A 244 -10.67 -17.78 -5.90
C LEU A 244 -9.50 -18.56 -5.27
N PHE A 245 -9.76 -19.78 -4.79
CA PHE A 245 -8.71 -20.66 -4.28
C PHE A 245 -7.73 -21.08 -5.39
N LYS A 246 -8.22 -21.39 -6.60
CA LYS A 246 -7.36 -21.66 -7.77
C LYS A 246 -6.47 -20.46 -8.14
N LEU A 247 -7.06 -19.27 -8.23
CA LEU A 247 -6.31 -18.04 -8.54
C LEU A 247 -5.23 -17.74 -7.51
N LYS A 248 -5.49 -18.07 -6.25
CA LYS A 248 -4.50 -17.92 -5.18
C LYS A 248 -3.35 -18.91 -5.33
N GLN A 249 -3.64 -20.18 -5.59
CA GLN A 249 -2.63 -21.20 -5.77
C GLN A 249 -1.67 -20.85 -6.92
N GLN A 250 -2.20 -20.33 -8.02
CA GLN A 250 -1.39 -19.83 -9.16
C GLN A 250 -0.47 -18.66 -8.77
N ARG A 251 -0.94 -17.74 -7.91
CA ARG A 251 -0.10 -16.62 -7.42
C ARG A 251 0.99 -17.08 -6.46
N ASN A 252 0.72 -18.07 -5.62
CA ASN A 252 1.70 -18.60 -4.67
C ASN A 252 2.80 -19.43 -5.36
N GLN A 253 2.53 -19.98 -6.54
CA GLN A 253 3.52 -20.71 -7.36
C GLN A 253 4.50 -19.77 -8.09
N SER A 254 4.24 -18.46 -8.10
CA SER A 254 5.21 -17.46 -8.57
C SER A 254 6.19 -17.19 -7.42
N PRO A 255 7.49 -17.49 -7.56
CA PRO A 255 8.46 -17.35 -6.46
C PRO A 255 8.51 -15.91 -5.97
N SER A 256 8.10 -15.64 -4.73
CA SER A 256 8.19 -14.32 -4.11
C SER A 256 9.59 -14.06 -3.53
N GLU A 257 10.64 -14.26 -4.33
CA GLU A 257 12.00 -13.84 -3.97
C GLU A 257 12.18 -12.31 -4.11
N ASP A 258 11.23 -11.63 -4.75
CA ASP A 258 11.20 -10.18 -5.02
C ASP A 258 11.09 -9.24 -3.80
N LEU A 259 11.09 -9.76 -2.58
CA LEU A 259 10.91 -8.95 -1.37
C LEU A 259 12.20 -8.26 -0.88
N GLU A 260 13.37 -8.68 -1.36
CA GLU A 260 14.66 -8.19 -0.85
C GLU A 260 15.37 -7.18 -1.76
N ILE A 261 15.12 -7.17 -3.08
CA ILE A 261 15.80 -6.23 -3.98
C ILE A 261 15.01 -4.93 -4.08
N ARG A 262 15.47 -3.91 -3.33
CA ARG A 262 14.90 -2.55 -3.35
C ARG A 262 15.72 -1.63 -4.25
N LYS A 263 15.34 -1.52 -5.52
CA LYS A 263 15.97 -0.60 -6.48
C LYS A 263 15.46 0.83 -6.25
N SER A 264 16.35 1.82 -6.31
CA SER A 264 16.02 3.26 -6.24
C SER A 264 16.34 3.96 -7.56
N CYS A 265 15.52 4.94 -7.95
CA CYS A 265 15.74 5.74 -9.14
C CYS A 265 16.18 7.14 -8.76
N ASP A 266 17.43 7.49 -9.03
CA ASP A 266 18.01 8.81 -8.74
C ASP A 266 17.42 9.90 -9.64
N VAL A 267 17.08 9.57 -10.90
CA VAL A 267 16.48 10.52 -11.84
C VAL A 267 15.08 10.97 -11.39
N CYS A 268 14.33 10.07 -10.78
CA CYS A 268 12.96 10.34 -10.33
C CYS A 268 12.86 10.58 -8.81
N ASN A 269 13.97 10.48 -8.08
CA ASN A 269 14.02 10.49 -6.61
C ASN A 269 12.96 9.56 -5.98
N LEU A 270 12.81 8.35 -6.54
CA LEU A 270 11.86 7.36 -6.04
C LEU A 270 12.63 6.22 -5.33
N PRO A 271 12.53 6.13 -4.00
CA PRO A 271 13.23 5.11 -3.24
C PRO A 271 12.45 3.79 -3.17
N GLY A 272 13.18 2.67 -3.16
CA GLY A 272 12.73 1.37 -2.66
C GLY A 272 11.55 0.75 -3.42
N MET A 273 11.78 0.36 -4.67
CA MET A 273 10.84 -0.44 -5.48
C MET A 273 11.25 -1.90 -5.51
N THR A 274 10.28 -2.82 -5.55
CA THR A 274 10.58 -4.22 -5.90
C THR A 274 11.04 -4.32 -7.36
N GLU A 275 11.62 -5.46 -7.75
CA GLU A 275 12.11 -5.66 -9.13
C GLU A 275 10.99 -5.51 -10.17
N GLU A 276 9.81 -6.09 -9.94
CA GLU A 276 8.64 -5.88 -10.81
C GLU A 276 8.23 -4.41 -10.91
N GLN A 277 8.19 -3.71 -9.77
CA GLN A 277 7.82 -2.29 -9.72
C GLN A 277 8.87 -1.42 -10.43
N TRP A 278 10.15 -1.79 -10.32
CA TRP A 278 11.25 -1.17 -11.04
C TRP A 278 11.06 -1.30 -12.56
N HIS A 279 10.76 -2.51 -13.05
CA HIS A 279 10.52 -2.74 -14.46
C HIS A 279 9.32 -1.95 -15.01
N ILE A 280 8.25 -1.83 -14.21
CA ILE A 280 7.10 -0.98 -14.57
C ILE A 280 7.51 0.50 -14.57
N HIS A 281 8.28 0.93 -13.57
CA HIS A 281 8.75 2.30 -13.43
C HIS A 281 9.60 2.76 -14.62
N ILE A 282 10.65 2.02 -14.97
CA ILE A 282 11.58 2.37 -16.06
C ILE A 282 10.87 2.43 -17.42
N LYS A 283 9.87 1.57 -17.63
CA LYS A 283 9.06 1.55 -18.86
C LYS A 283 8.01 2.66 -18.89
N GLY A 284 7.70 3.26 -17.74
CA GLY A 284 6.67 4.27 -17.54
C GLY A 284 6.99 5.62 -18.19
N LYS A 285 5.94 6.33 -18.65
CA LYS A 285 6.06 7.67 -19.28
C LYS A 285 6.73 8.68 -18.36
N ARG A 286 6.45 8.63 -17.05
CA ARG A 286 7.03 9.53 -16.04
C ARG A 286 8.56 9.42 -16.00
N HIS A 287 9.10 8.20 -15.95
CA HIS A 287 10.54 7.97 -15.94
C HIS A 287 11.19 8.43 -17.26
N LYS A 288 10.63 8.01 -18.40
CA LYS A 288 11.12 8.42 -19.73
C LYS A 288 11.16 9.94 -19.91
N ASN A 289 10.16 10.66 -19.40
CA ASN A 289 10.14 12.11 -19.47
C ASN A 289 11.16 12.75 -18.50
N ALA A 290 11.34 12.19 -17.32
CA ALA A 290 12.33 12.65 -16.36
C ALA A 290 13.76 12.48 -16.88
N VAL A 291 14.07 11.33 -17.49
CA VAL A 291 15.37 11.06 -18.14
C VAL A 291 15.63 12.05 -19.27
N LYS A 292 14.69 12.23 -20.20
CA LYS A 292 14.81 13.23 -21.27
C LYS A 292 14.99 14.65 -20.74
N GLY A 293 14.31 14.99 -19.65
CA GLY A 293 14.47 16.29 -18.98
C GLY A 293 15.83 16.46 -18.32
N ALA A 294 16.38 15.39 -17.72
CA ALA A 294 17.73 15.39 -17.16
C ALA A 294 18.80 15.54 -18.24
N GLU A 295 18.69 14.81 -19.36
CA GLU A 295 19.59 14.94 -20.51
C GLU A 295 19.62 16.35 -21.08
N LYS A 296 18.45 16.99 -21.27
CA LYS A 296 18.37 18.39 -21.73
C LYS A 296 19.02 19.38 -20.76
N ARG A 297 18.85 19.18 -19.45
CA ARG A 297 19.50 20.01 -18.43
C ARG A 297 21.02 19.86 -18.47
N ALA A 298 21.52 18.62 -18.56
CA ALA A 298 22.95 18.35 -18.68
C ALA A 298 23.55 18.95 -19.96
N GLN A 299 22.83 18.89 -21.10
CA GLN A 299 23.26 19.55 -22.33
C GLN A 299 23.33 21.08 -22.18
N ARG A 300 22.35 21.69 -21.52
CA ARG A 300 22.34 23.13 -21.24
C ARG A 300 23.49 23.53 -20.31
N GLU A 301 23.75 22.75 -19.28
CA GLU A 301 24.88 22.99 -18.37
C GLU A 301 26.22 22.87 -19.09
N ARG A 302 26.41 21.86 -19.95
CA ARG A 302 27.63 21.74 -20.79
C ARG A 302 27.79 22.93 -21.74
N TYR A 303 26.70 23.42 -22.33
CA TYR A 303 26.74 24.61 -23.18
C TYR A 303 27.12 25.87 -22.39
N LEU A 304 26.52 26.07 -21.21
CA LEU A 304 26.83 27.20 -20.33
C LEU A 304 28.26 27.13 -19.77
N ALA A 305 28.75 25.93 -19.45
CA ALA A 305 30.14 25.71 -19.02
C ALA A 305 31.12 26.09 -20.14
N ARG A 306 30.85 25.65 -21.37
CA ARG A 306 31.65 26.03 -22.55
C ARG A 306 31.65 27.54 -22.81
N GLN A 307 30.52 28.22 -22.60
CA GLN A 307 30.47 29.69 -22.70
C GLN A 307 31.28 30.39 -21.62
N ARG A 308 31.29 29.87 -20.38
CA ARG A 308 32.12 30.41 -19.29
C ARG A 308 33.60 30.22 -19.58
N GLU A 309 34.00 29.05 -20.07
CA GLU A 309 35.38 28.77 -20.48
C GLU A 309 35.84 29.68 -21.64
N CYS A 310 34.97 29.95 -22.63
CA CYS A 310 35.27 30.93 -23.68
C CYS A 310 35.38 32.36 -23.14
N ALA A 311 34.52 32.77 -22.21
CA ALA A 311 34.57 34.11 -21.62
C ALA A 311 35.81 34.31 -20.71
N GLU A 312 36.24 33.27 -20.00
CA GLU A 312 37.48 33.29 -19.20
C GLU A 312 38.74 33.24 -20.08
N GLY A 313 38.68 32.56 -21.24
CA GLY A 313 39.74 32.56 -22.25
C GLY A 313 39.93 33.90 -22.97
N GLU A 314 38.85 34.66 -23.20
CA GLU A 314 38.92 36.01 -23.77
C GLU A 314 39.47 37.06 -22.79
N GLY A 315 39.40 36.81 -21.47
CA GLY A 315 39.99 37.66 -20.43
C GLY A 315 41.51 37.57 -20.29
N LEU A 316 42.13 36.55 -20.86
CA LEU A 316 43.61 36.36 -20.89
C LEU A 316 44.22 36.57 -22.29
N GLY A 317 43.39 36.95 -23.27
CA GLY A 317 43.76 37.07 -24.69
C GLY A 317 44.16 38.48 -25.15
N ALA A 318 44.70 39.33 -24.28
CA ALA A 318 45.23 40.65 -24.65
C ALA A 318 46.65 40.88 -24.12
N GLN A 319 47.54 39.89 -24.26
CA GLN A 319 48.98 40.12 -24.33
C GLN A 319 49.70 38.88 -24.89
N ASN A 320 50.50 39.12 -25.92
CA ASN A 320 51.46 38.23 -26.59
C ASN A 320 50.96 37.37 -27.77
N ALA A 321 51.22 37.93 -28.96
CA ALA A 321 51.50 37.17 -30.17
C ALA A 321 52.88 36.49 -30.08
N ARG A 322 52.94 35.17 -30.24
CA ARG A 322 53.83 34.45 -31.19
C ARG A 322 53.82 32.93 -30.94
N ALA A 323 53.90 32.22 -32.08
CA ALA A 323 54.40 30.86 -32.29
C ALA A 323 53.39 29.69 -32.30
N GLU A 324 53.25 29.17 -33.52
CA GLU A 324 53.17 27.74 -33.92
C GLU A 324 51.84 26.98 -33.81
N MET A 325 51.27 26.69 -34.99
CA MET A 325 50.46 25.49 -35.22
C MET A 325 51.40 24.26 -35.28
N PRO A 326 50.95 23.04 -34.91
CA PRO A 326 50.30 22.22 -35.93
C PRO A 326 49.19 21.26 -35.45
N ASN A 327 48.37 20.90 -36.45
CA ASN A 327 47.74 19.61 -36.75
C ASN A 327 46.42 19.10 -36.12
N ARG A 328 45.49 18.96 -37.07
CA ARG A 328 44.25 18.19 -37.23
C ARG A 328 44.02 16.87 -36.46
N LEU A 329 42.73 16.72 -36.10
CA LEU A 329 41.80 15.54 -36.18
C LEU A 329 41.96 14.33 -35.22
N ASN A 330 40.95 14.05 -34.38
CA ASN A 330 39.89 13.04 -34.63
C ASN A 330 38.77 13.04 -33.53
N PRO A 331 37.49 12.72 -33.82
CA PRO A 331 36.39 12.67 -32.86
C PRO A 331 35.99 11.23 -32.52
N SER A 332 36.19 10.78 -31.27
CA SER A 332 35.59 9.55 -30.74
C SER A 332 35.70 9.55 -29.22
N GLY A 333 34.64 9.95 -28.52
CA GLY A 333 34.54 9.90 -27.06
C GLY A 333 33.25 9.22 -26.66
N GLN A 334 33.23 7.89 -26.71
CA GLN A 334 32.24 7.09 -26.00
C GLN A 334 32.42 7.35 -24.50
N VAL A 335 31.34 7.73 -23.81
CA VAL A 335 31.32 7.83 -22.35
C VAL A 335 30.98 6.46 -21.81
N GLU A 336 31.98 5.76 -21.27
CA GLU A 336 31.78 4.56 -20.46
C GLU A 336 31.01 4.90 -19.19
N ILE A 337 29.89 4.21 -18.97
CA ILE A 337 29.11 4.24 -17.73
C ILE A 337 29.75 3.22 -16.79
N ARG A 338 30.46 3.69 -15.76
CA ARG A 338 30.95 2.83 -14.67
C ARG A 338 29.76 2.33 -13.85
N ILE A 339 29.51 1.03 -13.91
CA ILE A 339 28.68 0.30 -12.96
C ILE A 339 29.63 -0.12 -11.83
N THR A 340 29.43 0.41 -10.62
CA THR A 340 30.13 -0.09 -9.43
C THR A 340 29.34 -1.29 -8.89
N GLU A 341 29.81 -2.49 -9.21
CA GLU A 341 29.48 -3.71 -8.49
C GLU A 341 30.28 -3.71 -7.18
N HIS A 342 29.62 -3.79 -6.04
CA HIS A 342 30.28 -4.11 -4.78
C HIS A 342 30.37 -5.62 -4.65
N GLU A 343 31.55 -6.17 -4.95
CA GLU A 343 31.92 -7.54 -4.64
C GLU A 343 32.00 -7.74 -3.12
N LEU A 344 31.22 -8.70 -2.62
CA LEU A 344 31.35 -9.28 -1.28
C LEU A 344 32.34 -10.43 -1.36
N THR A 345 33.59 -10.19 -0.94
CA THR A 345 34.60 -11.23 -0.78
C THR A 345 34.30 -12.04 0.48
N ILE A 346 33.92 -13.30 0.30
CA ILE A 346 33.80 -14.31 1.37
C ILE A 346 35.21 -14.82 1.67
N HIS A 347 35.74 -14.52 2.85
CA HIS A 347 36.91 -15.21 3.41
C HIS A 347 36.44 -16.39 4.26
N THR A 348 36.62 -17.59 3.74
CA THR A 348 36.67 -18.82 4.52
C THR A 348 38.08 -18.98 5.08
N GLU A 349 38.25 -18.87 6.39
CA GLU A 349 39.43 -19.40 7.08
C GLU A 349 39.04 -20.63 7.88
N VAL A 350 39.71 -21.72 7.51
CA VAL A 350 39.75 -23.01 8.17
C VAL A 350 40.71 -22.89 9.34
N SER A 351 40.29 -23.38 10.51
CA SER A 351 41.17 -23.95 11.54
C SER A 351 40.41 -25.00 12.31
#